data_AF-A0AAW7CPH7-F1
#
_entry.id   AF-A0AAW7CPH7-F1
#
_cell.length_a   1.000
_cell.length_b   1.000
_cell.length_c   1.000
_cell.angle_alpha   90.00
_cell.angle_beta   90.00
_cell.angle_gamma   90.00
#
_symmetry.space_group_name_H-M   'P 1'
#
loop_
_entity.id
_entity.type
_entity.pdbx_description
1 polymer ?
#
loop_
_entity_poly.entity_id
_entity_poly.type
_entity_poly.pdbx_seq_one_letter_code
_entity_poly.pdbx_strand_id
1 'polypeptide(L)'
;MNQSVAMSNESPEILVRQFQQDYMEWNDYAFSLMGSKPDEYTELADKAWRRLLTKYTLPDFVGEPIAFGSESSHDPKKEKILSVVKSTNNITVVTTQYIVPDGYSPIYEYYLIFQDGRWYLTQVYFVDEGQLYPGL
;
A
#
# COMPACT_ATOMS: atom_id res chain seq x y z
N MET A 1 1.79 5.49 35.17
CA MET A 1 2.37 6.22 34.03
C MET A 1 1.88 5.55 32.77
N ASN A 2 1.09 6.27 31.97
CA ASN A 2 0.44 5.75 30.77
C ASN A 2 1.46 5.32 29.73
N GLN A 3 1.51 4.03 29.41
CA GLN A 3 2.09 3.55 28.16
C GLN A 3 0.95 3.20 27.21
N SER A 4 0.36 4.24 26.60
CA SER A 4 -0.26 4.09 25.29
C SER A 4 0.83 4.37 24.25
N VAL A 5 1.78 3.44 24.13
CA VAL A 5 2.66 3.43 22.96
C VAL A 5 1.79 2.90 21.83
N ALA A 6 1.58 3.73 20.81
CA ALA A 6 0.82 3.38 19.62
C ALA A 6 1.31 2.04 19.07
N MET A 7 0.38 1.10 18.83
CA MET A 7 0.60 -0.19 18.15
C MET A 7 0.92 0.01 16.65
N SER A 8 1.75 0.99 16.30
CA SER A 8 2.12 1.32 14.93
C SER A 8 3.40 0.58 14.55
N ASN A 9 3.28 -0.40 13.64
CA ASN A 9 4.35 -1.09 12.90
C ASN A 9 5.23 -2.11 13.65
N GLU A 10 4.64 -3.05 14.41
CA GLU A 10 5.39 -4.12 15.10
C GLU A 10 6.02 -5.16 14.15
N SER A 11 5.53 -5.28 12.91
CA SER A 11 6.08 -6.21 11.90
C SER A 11 5.85 -5.71 10.47
N PRO A 12 6.63 -6.16 9.48
CA PRO A 12 6.43 -5.79 8.08
C PRO A 12 5.06 -6.22 7.55
N GLU A 13 4.54 -7.37 7.99
CA GLU A 13 3.20 -7.86 7.66
C GLU A 13 2.11 -6.93 8.19
N ILE A 14 2.23 -6.48 9.44
CA ILE A 14 1.28 -5.53 10.03
C ILE A 14 1.26 -4.22 9.24
N LEU A 15 2.42 -3.69 8.86
CA LEU A 15 2.49 -2.48 8.04
C LEU A 15 1.79 -2.69 6.69
N VAL A 16 2.05 -3.80 5.99
CA VAL A 16 1.39 -4.11 4.71
C VAL A 16 -0.12 -4.22 4.86
N ARG A 17 -0.62 -4.87 5.93
CA ARG A 17 -2.07 -4.95 6.18
C ARG A 17 -2.71 -3.60 6.46
N GLN A 18 -2.04 -2.75 7.23
CA GLN A 18 -2.51 -1.39 7.49
C GLN A 18 -2.52 -0.54 6.22
N PHE A 19 -1.46 -0.62 5.42
CA PHE A 19 -1.40 0.04 4.12
C PHE A 19 -2.51 -0.42 3.18
N GLN A 20 -2.75 -1.72 3.04
CA GLN A 20 -3.84 -2.26 2.20
C GLN A 20 -5.21 -1.73 2.65
N GLN A 21 -5.48 -1.69 3.96
CA GLN A 21 -6.72 -1.16 4.50
C GLN A 21 -6.88 0.34 4.19
N ASP A 22 -5.86 1.14 4.49
CA ASP A 22 -5.89 2.58 4.23
C ASP A 22 -5.96 2.88 2.71
N TYR A 23 -5.28 2.08 1.88
CA TYR A 23 -5.34 2.19 0.42
C TYR A 23 -6.76 1.94 -0.09
N MET A 24 -7.41 0.88 0.39
CA MET A 24 -8.80 0.56 0.01
C MET A 24 -9.74 1.72 0.36
N GLU A 25 -9.62 2.27 1.58
CA GLU A 25 -10.43 3.43 2.00
C GLU A 25 -10.15 4.67 1.14
N TRP A 26 -8.89 4.91 0.78
CA TRP A 26 -8.52 5.98 -0.13
C TRP A 26 -9.09 5.76 -1.55
N ASN A 27 -9.01 4.54 -2.09
CA ASN A 27 -9.55 4.19 -3.40
C ASN A 27 -11.06 4.45 -3.44
N ASP A 28 -11.80 3.96 -2.44
CA ASP A 28 -13.25 4.12 -2.36
C ASP A 28 -13.64 5.61 -2.26
N TYR A 29 -12.90 6.37 -1.46
CA TYR A 29 -13.04 7.83 -1.40
C TYR A 29 -12.79 8.46 -2.76
N ALA A 30 -11.66 8.17 -3.41
CA ALA A 30 -11.26 8.73 -4.69
C ALA A 30 -12.28 8.42 -5.80
N PHE A 31 -12.77 7.18 -5.85
CA PHE A 31 -13.81 6.78 -6.80
C PHE A 31 -15.13 7.51 -6.55
N SER A 32 -15.54 7.68 -5.28
CA SER A 32 -16.77 8.41 -4.93
C SER A 32 -16.75 9.89 -5.34
N LEU A 33 -15.55 10.49 -5.44
CA LEU A 33 -15.38 11.87 -5.88
C LEU A 33 -15.74 12.07 -7.36
N MET A 34 -15.60 11.05 -8.21
CA MET A 34 -15.95 11.16 -9.63
C MET A 34 -17.43 11.53 -9.83
N GLY A 35 -18.32 11.02 -8.98
CA GLY A 35 -19.74 11.35 -9.02
C GLY A 35 -20.11 12.62 -8.25
N SER A 36 -19.45 12.87 -7.12
CA SER A 36 -19.83 13.96 -6.20
C SER A 36 -19.12 15.29 -6.49
N LYS A 37 -17.93 15.25 -7.08
CA LYS A 37 -17.05 16.39 -7.37
C LYS A 37 -16.25 16.20 -8.68
N PRO A 38 -16.93 16.08 -9.83
CA PRO A 38 -16.32 15.71 -11.11
C PRO A 38 -15.24 16.67 -11.61
N ASP A 39 -15.22 17.93 -11.16
CA ASP A 39 -14.22 18.92 -11.58
C ASP A 39 -12.98 18.97 -10.66
N GLU A 40 -13.05 18.35 -9.47
CA GLU A 40 -12.00 18.43 -8.43
C GLU A 40 -11.45 17.06 -8.03
N TYR A 41 -12.06 15.96 -8.52
CA TYR A 41 -11.82 14.62 -7.99
C TYR A 41 -10.34 14.22 -8.03
N THR A 42 -9.61 14.54 -9.09
CA THR A 42 -8.20 14.22 -9.24
C THR A 42 -7.34 14.92 -8.19
N GLU A 43 -7.55 16.22 -7.96
CA GLU A 43 -6.79 16.99 -6.97
C GLU A 43 -7.07 16.49 -5.54
N LEU A 44 -8.35 16.27 -5.23
CA LEU A 44 -8.76 15.78 -3.91
C LEU A 44 -8.25 14.36 -3.62
N ALA A 45 -8.28 13.49 -4.63
CA ALA A 45 -7.73 12.14 -4.54
C ALA A 45 -6.21 12.17 -4.37
N ASP A 46 -5.47 12.99 -5.13
CA ASP A 46 -4.01 13.14 -5.01
C ASP A 46 -3.63 13.69 -3.64
N LYS A 47 -4.34 14.71 -3.15
CA LYS A 47 -4.09 15.28 -1.81
C LYS A 47 -4.31 14.24 -0.71
N ALA A 48 -5.37 13.44 -0.81
CA ALA A 48 -5.63 12.36 0.13
C ALA A 48 -4.57 11.25 0.03
N TRP A 49 -4.12 10.92 -1.18
CA TRP A 49 -3.06 9.96 -1.45
C TRP A 49 -1.75 10.38 -0.80
N ARG A 50 -1.29 11.61 -1.05
CA ARG A 50 -0.07 12.16 -0.45
C ARG A 50 -0.12 12.12 1.07
N ARG A 51 -1.27 12.46 1.66
CA ARG A 51 -1.46 12.36 3.11
C ARG A 51 -1.35 10.92 3.61
N LEU A 52 -1.92 9.95 2.90
CA LEU A 52 -1.79 8.53 3.22
C LEU A 52 -0.31 8.11 3.17
N LEU A 53 0.40 8.45 2.10
CA LEU A 53 1.82 8.09 1.94
C LEU A 53 2.67 8.53 3.12
N THR A 54 2.46 9.73 3.68
CA THR A 54 3.22 10.20 4.86
C THR A 54 3.15 9.29 6.09
N LYS A 55 2.14 8.42 6.18
CA LYS A 55 2.04 7.43 7.26
C LYS A 55 3.03 6.28 7.07
N TYR A 56 3.25 5.86 5.83
CA TYR A 56 3.92 4.61 5.47
C TYR A 56 5.31 4.79 4.89
N THR A 57 5.58 5.92 4.22
CA THR A 57 6.82 6.14 3.47
C THR A 57 7.78 7.07 4.20
N LEU A 58 9.00 7.21 3.67
CA LEU A 58 9.97 8.19 4.16
C LEU A 58 9.49 9.64 3.86
N PRO A 59 9.95 10.64 4.64
CA PRO A 59 9.48 12.03 4.53
C PRO A 59 9.59 12.69 3.15
N ASP A 60 10.55 12.25 2.32
CA ASP A 60 10.81 12.81 0.98
C ASP A 60 10.29 11.93 -0.16
N PHE A 61 9.46 10.93 0.16
CA PHE A 61 8.88 10.05 -0.84
C PHE A 61 7.82 10.78 -1.68
N VAL A 62 7.98 10.76 -3.00
CA VAL A 62 7.11 11.50 -3.95
C VAL A 62 5.94 10.66 -4.44
N GLY A 63 6.16 9.34 -4.60
CA GLY A 63 5.23 8.38 -5.16
C GLY A 63 5.04 8.49 -6.68
N GLU A 64 4.36 7.50 -7.23
CA GLU A 64 3.88 7.42 -8.61
C GLU A 64 2.56 8.20 -8.77
N PRO A 65 2.14 8.52 -10.02
CA PRO A 65 0.83 9.10 -10.29
C PRO A 65 -0.33 8.24 -9.75
N ILE A 66 -1.41 8.89 -9.30
CA ILE A 66 -2.56 8.17 -8.76
C ILE A 66 -3.32 7.37 -9.82
N ALA A 67 -3.72 6.16 -9.44
CA ALA A 67 -4.70 5.35 -10.15
C ALA A 67 -5.65 4.73 -9.12
N PHE A 68 -6.94 4.79 -9.39
CA PHE A 68 -8.00 4.22 -8.55
C PHE A 68 -9.17 3.80 -9.43
N GLY A 69 -10.04 2.95 -8.89
CA GLY A 69 -11.17 2.41 -9.63
C GLY A 69 -12.33 2.01 -8.72
N SER A 70 -13.38 1.45 -9.34
CA SER A 70 -14.56 0.96 -8.60
C SER A 70 -14.25 -0.21 -7.68
N GLU A 71 -13.16 -0.93 -7.95
CA GLU A 71 -12.60 -1.95 -7.07
C GLU A 71 -11.16 -1.57 -6.73
N SER A 72 -10.82 -1.61 -5.44
CA SER A 72 -9.45 -1.38 -4.99
C SER A 72 -8.52 -2.47 -5.49
N SER A 73 -7.37 -2.08 -6.06
CA SER A 73 -6.30 -3.00 -6.42
C SER A 73 -5.65 -3.69 -5.21
N HIS A 74 -5.85 -3.12 -4.01
CA HIS A 74 -5.39 -3.66 -2.74
C HIS A 74 -6.56 -3.72 -1.76
N ASP A 75 -7.12 -4.92 -1.58
CA ASP A 75 -8.18 -5.21 -0.62
C ASP A 75 -7.62 -6.24 0.38
N PRO A 76 -7.47 -5.90 1.68
CA PRO A 76 -6.87 -6.81 2.66
C PRO A 76 -7.66 -8.11 2.86
N LYS A 77 -8.94 -8.17 2.47
CA LYS A 77 -9.77 -9.39 2.53
C LYS A 77 -9.53 -10.31 1.32
N LYS A 78 -9.14 -9.75 0.19
CA LYS A 78 -8.89 -10.49 -1.06
C LYS A 78 -7.40 -10.75 -1.28
N GLU A 79 -6.52 -9.96 -0.69
CA GLU A 79 -5.08 -10.07 -0.85
C GLU A 79 -4.46 -10.90 0.29
N LYS A 80 -3.77 -11.99 -0.03
CA LYS A 80 -3.16 -12.90 0.96
C LYS A 80 -1.64 -12.76 0.94
N ILE A 81 -1.02 -12.67 2.11
CA ILE A 81 0.44 -12.76 2.23
C ILE A 81 0.87 -14.19 1.92
N LEU A 82 1.79 -14.34 0.97
CA LEU A 82 2.38 -15.62 0.58
C LEU A 82 3.71 -15.86 1.30
N SER A 83 4.54 -14.83 1.42
CA SER A 83 5.87 -14.94 2.01
C SER A 83 6.36 -13.61 2.58
N VAL A 84 7.34 -13.71 3.47
CA VAL A 84 8.04 -12.58 4.07
C VAL A 84 9.53 -12.92 4.06
N VAL A 85 10.30 -12.22 3.23
CA VAL A 85 11.72 -12.49 3.03
C VAL A 85 12.51 -11.31 3.57
N LYS A 86 13.33 -11.58 4.60
CA LYS A 86 14.27 -10.60 5.16
C LYS A 86 15.58 -10.68 4.39
N SER A 87 15.98 -9.57 3.79
CA SER A 87 17.24 -9.43 3.10
C SER A 87 18.31 -8.81 4.00
N THR A 88 19.55 -8.79 3.52
CA THR A 88 20.62 -8.00 4.14
C THR A 88 20.27 -6.50 4.08
N ASN A 89 20.81 -5.69 4.99
CA ASN A 89 20.60 -4.23 5.08
C ASN A 89 19.19 -3.77 5.53
N ASN A 90 18.54 -4.49 6.44
CA ASN A 90 17.23 -4.11 7.01
C ASN A 90 16.08 -4.00 6.00
N ILE A 91 16.25 -4.58 4.81
CA ILE A 91 15.20 -4.67 3.79
C ILE A 91 14.37 -5.91 4.04
N THR A 92 13.06 -5.80 3.88
CA THR A 92 12.13 -6.93 3.86
C THR A 92 11.22 -6.83 2.66
N VAL A 93 10.98 -7.95 1.99
CA VAL A 93 9.99 -8.07 0.92
C VAL A 93 8.83 -8.91 1.45
N VAL A 94 7.63 -8.38 1.36
CA VAL A 94 6.39 -9.11 1.64
C VAL A 94 5.71 -9.38 0.31
N THR A 95 5.62 -10.65 -0.08
CA THR A 95 4.93 -11.05 -1.31
C THR A 95 3.48 -11.40 -0.98
N THR A 96 2.56 -10.89 -1.78
CA THR A 96 1.12 -11.14 -1.64
C THR A 96 0.51 -11.60 -2.94
N GLN A 97 -0.70 -12.16 -2.85
CA GLN A 97 -1.52 -12.50 -4.00
C GLN A 97 -2.94 -12.03 -3.79
N TYR A 98 -3.46 -11.25 -4.74
CA TYR A 98 -4.86 -10.84 -4.78
C TYR A 98 -5.70 -11.95 -5.41
N ILE A 99 -6.64 -12.50 -4.63
CA ILE A 99 -7.43 -13.67 -5.01
C ILE A 99 -8.65 -13.24 -5.84
N VAL A 100 -8.64 -13.62 -7.12
CA VAL A 100 -9.78 -13.45 -8.03
C VAL A 100 -10.35 -14.84 -8.34
N PRO A 101 -11.61 -15.17 -7.95
CA PRO A 101 -12.16 -16.51 -8.10
C PRO A 101 -12.14 -17.07 -9.52
N ASP A 102 -12.42 -16.23 -10.52
CA ASP A 102 -12.64 -16.65 -11.91
C ASP A 102 -11.68 -15.97 -12.91
N GLY A 103 -10.45 -15.66 -12.46
CA GLY A 103 -9.51 -14.92 -13.31
C GLY A 103 -8.06 -14.98 -12.86
N TYR A 104 -7.25 -14.13 -13.48
CA TYR A 104 -5.87 -13.92 -13.07
C TYR A 104 -5.83 -13.36 -11.65
N SER A 105 -4.96 -13.92 -10.81
CA SER A 105 -4.76 -13.51 -9.42
C SER A 105 -3.41 -12.79 -9.28
N PRO A 106 -3.39 -11.43 -9.33
CA PRO A 106 -2.18 -10.63 -9.31
C PRO A 106 -1.27 -10.95 -8.12
N ILE A 107 0.04 -10.93 -8.36
CA ILE A 107 1.05 -11.00 -7.30
C ILE A 107 1.63 -9.61 -7.11
N TYR A 108 1.79 -9.22 -5.85
CA TYR A 108 2.47 -7.97 -5.49
C TYR A 108 3.65 -8.23 -4.56
N GLU A 109 4.66 -7.38 -4.67
CA GLU A 109 5.77 -7.34 -3.71
C GLU A 109 5.83 -5.96 -3.05
N TYR A 110 5.75 -5.95 -1.72
CA TYR A 110 5.91 -4.76 -0.90
C TYR A 110 7.34 -4.73 -0.39
N TYR A 111 8.10 -3.73 -0.78
CA TYR A 111 9.48 -3.52 -0.35
C TYR A 111 9.46 -2.58 0.84
N LEU A 112 10.05 -3.03 1.95
CA LEU A 112 10.10 -2.30 3.20
C LEU A 112 11.54 -2.15 3.69
N ILE A 113 11.81 -1.05 4.38
CA ILE A 113 13.05 -0.82 5.11
C ILE A 113 12.75 -0.56 6.59
N PHE A 114 13.54 -1.15 7.48
CA PHE A 114 13.51 -0.81 8.90
C PHE A 114 14.56 0.26 9.21
N GLN A 115 14.10 1.44 9.60
CA GLN A 115 14.94 2.58 9.93
C GLN A 115 14.35 3.33 11.14
N ASP A 116 15.21 3.87 12.01
CA ASP A 116 14.79 4.73 13.13
C ASP A 116 13.69 4.12 14.02
N GLY A 117 13.71 2.79 14.17
CA GLY A 117 12.79 2.05 15.03
C GLY A 117 11.41 1.75 14.42
N ARG A 118 11.20 1.97 13.12
CA ARG A 118 9.95 1.61 12.43
C ARG A 118 10.19 1.10 11.00
N TRP A 119 9.20 0.36 10.50
CA TRP A 119 9.14 -0.01 9.09
C TRP A 119 8.63 1.15 8.23
N TYR A 120 9.19 1.26 7.03
CA TYR A 120 8.75 2.16 5.98
C TYR A 120 8.52 1.37 4.70
N LEU A 121 7.44 1.67 3.99
CA LEU A 121 7.20 1.19 2.62
C LEU A 121 8.05 2.04 1.66
N THR A 122 8.82 1.38 0.80
CA THR A 122 9.68 2.05 -0.19
C THR A 122 9.16 1.89 -1.60
N GLN A 123 8.48 0.79 -1.90
CA GLN A 123 7.90 0.51 -3.21
C GLN A 123 6.86 -0.61 -3.10
N VAL A 124 5.85 -0.59 -3.96
CA VAL A 124 5.03 -1.76 -4.29
C VAL A 124 5.34 -2.15 -5.74
N TYR A 125 5.46 -3.43 -6.03
CA TYR A 125 5.57 -3.91 -7.41
C TYR A 125 4.41 -4.81 -7.74
N PHE A 126 3.81 -4.61 -8.91
CA PHE A 126 3.05 -5.65 -9.57
C PHE A 126 4.03 -6.61 -10.24
N VAL A 127 3.91 -7.90 -9.93
CA VAL A 127 4.77 -8.96 -10.47
C VAL A 127 4.04 -9.66 -11.60
N ASP A 128 4.59 -9.59 -12.81
CA ASP A 128 4.03 -10.28 -13.97
C ASP A 128 5.13 -10.85 -14.86
N GLU A 129 4.99 -12.12 -15.22
CA GLU A 129 5.96 -12.88 -16.02
C GLU A 129 7.43 -12.75 -15.55
N GLY A 130 7.64 -12.62 -14.24
CA GLY A 130 8.98 -12.45 -13.64
C GLY A 130 9.56 -11.04 -13.74
N GLN A 131 8.77 -10.07 -14.22
CA GLN A 131 9.09 -8.65 -14.23
C GLN A 131 8.41 -7.91 -13.08
N LEU A 132 9.04 -6.84 -12.63
CA LEU A 132 8.54 -5.96 -11.57
C LEU A 132 8.10 -4.64 -12.19
N TYR A 133 6.82 -4.33 -12.07
CA TYR A 133 6.24 -3.08 -12.53
C TYR A 133 5.96 -2.18 -11.32
N PRO A 134 6.61 -1.00 -11.22
CA PRO A 134 6.47 -0.16 -10.04
C PRO A 134 5.05 0.39 -9.92
N GLY A 135 4.52 0.34 -8.70
CA GLY A 135 3.38 1.11 -8.23
C GLY A 135 3.67 1.66 -6.84
N LEU A 136 3.10 2.81 -6.48
CA LEU A 136 3.26 3.58 -5.23
C LEU A 136 3.92 4.94 -5.45
#